data_AF-A0A6P6C5E9-F1
#
_entry.id   AF-A0A6P6C5E9-F1
#
_cell.length_a   1.000
_cell.length_b   1.000
_cell.length_c   1.000
_cell.angle_alpha   90.00
_cell.angle_beta   90.00
_cell.angle_gamma   90.00
#
_symmetry.space_group_name_H-M   'P 1'
#
loop_
_entity.id
_entity.type
_entity.pdbx_description
1 polymer ?
#
loop_
_entity_poly.entity_id
_entity_poly.type
_entity_poly.pdbx_seq_one_letter_code
_entity_poly.pdbx_strand_id
1 'polypeptide(L)'
;MLVPRKMSISPLESWLTARCLLPRLDAGVPGTVAPAQFYECPPSQAGKETEQRGEGVQDAPRMQCKNVLKIRRRKMNHHKYRKLVKRTRFLRRKVREGRLKRKQIKFERDLRRIWLKAGLKEAPTGWQTPKIYLKAK
;
A
#
# COMPACT_ATOMS: atom_id res chain seq x y z
N MET A 1 35.34 -26.54 -10.32
CA MET A 1 34.42 -25.40 -10.19
C MET A 1 33.06 -25.91 -9.67
N LEU A 2 32.93 -26.09 -8.35
CA LEU A 2 31.68 -26.55 -7.73
C LEU A 2 30.71 -25.37 -7.65
N VAL A 3 29.76 -25.31 -8.59
CA VAL A 3 28.63 -24.37 -8.53
C VAL A 3 27.68 -24.86 -7.43
N PRO A 4 27.36 -24.04 -6.40
CA PRO A 4 26.38 -24.43 -5.39
C PRO A 4 25.00 -24.60 -6.06
N ARG A 5 24.61 -25.86 -6.27
CA ARG A 5 23.27 -26.23 -6.70
C ARG A 5 22.29 -25.85 -5.58
N LYS A 6 21.41 -24.90 -5.87
CA LYS A 6 20.15 -24.63 -5.16
C LYS A 6 20.31 -24.20 -3.70
N MET A 7 20.65 -22.92 -3.50
CA MET A 7 20.37 -22.17 -2.26
C MET A 7 18.88 -21.82 -2.16
N SER A 8 17.99 -22.81 -2.25
CA SER A 8 16.56 -22.61 -2.01
C SER A 8 16.14 -23.58 -0.93
N ILE A 9 16.32 -23.17 0.33
CA ILE A 9 15.69 -23.86 1.45
C ILE A 9 14.18 -23.75 1.22
N SER A 10 13.50 -24.87 1.08
CA SER A 10 12.05 -24.87 0.94
C SER A 10 11.41 -24.34 2.23
N PRO A 11 10.21 -23.72 2.17
CA PRO A 11 9.54 -23.24 3.37
C PRO A 11 9.36 -24.31 4.45
N LEU A 12 9.19 -25.58 4.03
CA LEU A 12 9.09 -26.72 4.93
C LEU A 12 10.41 -27.03 5.62
N GLU A 13 11.51 -27.09 4.87
CA GLU A 13 12.85 -27.31 5.44
C GLU A 13 13.20 -26.19 6.42
N SER A 14 12.96 -24.94 6.06
CA SER A 14 13.18 -23.79 6.95
C SER A 14 12.36 -23.91 8.24
N TRP A 15 11.12 -24.39 8.15
CA TRP A 15 10.24 -24.56 9.30
C TRP A 15 10.65 -25.74 10.20
N LEU A 16 11.08 -26.85 9.61
CA LEU A 16 11.60 -28.01 10.34
C LEU A 16 12.93 -27.70 11.02
N THR A 17 13.86 -27.02 10.33
CA THR A 17 15.13 -26.57 10.92
C THR A 17 14.90 -25.63 12.09
N ALA A 18 13.94 -24.71 11.99
CA ALA A 18 13.56 -23.85 13.11
C ALA A 18 13.04 -24.67 14.31
N ARG A 19 12.27 -25.74 14.09
CA ARG A 19 11.78 -26.61 15.17
C ARG A 19 12.84 -27.51 15.80
N CYS A 20 13.87 -27.89 15.04
CA CYS A 20 14.95 -28.73 15.55
C CYS A 20 16.03 -27.93 16.28
N LEU A 21 16.29 -26.68 15.84
CA LEU A 21 17.32 -25.83 16.43
C LEU A 21 16.80 -24.91 17.54
N LEU A 22 15.51 -24.57 17.53
CA LEU A 22 14.91 -23.79 18.61
C LEU A 22 14.42 -24.75 19.71
N PRO A 23 14.73 -24.46 20.99
CA PRO A 23 14.16 -25.20 22.10
C PRO A 23 12.63 -25.16 22.01
N ARG A 24 11.98 -26.32 22.08
CA ARG A 24 10.52 -26.39 22.18
C ARG A 24 10.09 -25.63 23.43
N LEU A 25 9.27 -24.59 23.25
CA LEU A 25 8.74 -23.79 24.35
C LEU A 25 7.87 -24.60 25.35
N ASP A 26 7.44 -25.81 24.95
CA ASP A 26 6.58 -26.70 25.74
C ASP A 26 7.31 -27.87 26.41
N ALA A 27 8.65 -27.89 26.42
CA ALA A 27 9.41 -28.89 27.17
C ALA A 27 9.80 -28.32 28.52
N GLY A 28 9.13 -28.81 29.58
CA GLY A 28 9.54 -28.57 30.96
C GLY A 28 11.04 -28.81 31.15
N VAL A 29 11.67 -27.87 31.83
CA VAL A 29 13.09 -27.79 32.21
C VAL A 29 13.58 -29.13 32.81
N PRO A 30 14.77 -29.64 32.41
CA PRO A 30 15.94 -29.52 33.30
C PRO A 30 17.30 -29.35 32.57
N GLY A 31 18.20 -28.56 33.18
CA GLY A 31 19.66 -28.79 33.04
C GLY A 31 20.50 -27.71 32.33
N THR A 32 20.93 -26.72 33.10
CA THR A 32 22.25 -26.04 33.13
C THR A 32 23.17 -26.12 31.89
N VAL A 33 23.23 -25.06 31.06
CA VAL A 33 24.49 -24.58 30.41
C VAL A 33 24.39 -23.07 30.05
N ALA A 34 25.29 -22.27 30.63
CA ALA A 34 25.72 -20.89 30.29
C ALA A 34 24.73 -19.70 30.44
N PRO A 35 25.19 -18.56 31.02
CA PRO A 35 24.36 -17.37 31.16
C PRO A 35 24.34 -16.63 29.82
N ALA A 36 23.40 -16.97 28.94
CA ALA A 36 23.02 -16.06 27.88
C ALA A 36 22.47 -14.81 28.57
N GLN A 37 23.19 -13.70 28.45
CA GLN A 37 22.78 -12.39 28.94
C GLN A 37 21.33 -12.15 28.51
N PHE A 38 20.41 -12.31 29.46
CA PHE A 38 19.01 -11.98 29.29
C PHE A 38 18.98 -10.48 29.03
N TYR A 39 18.87 -10.08 27.76
CA TYR A 39 18.45 -8.73 27.45
C TYR A 39 16.98 -8.67 27.84
N GLU A 40 16.75 -8.22 29.07
CA GLU A 40 15.42 -8.06 29.63
C GLU A 40 14.67 -7.06 28.75
N CYS A 41 13.75 -7.57 27.93
CA CYS A 41 12.85 -6.74 27.16
C CYS A 41 11.96 -6.01 28.18
N PRO A 42 11.88 -4.66 28.16
CA PRO A 42 11.03 -3.95 29.10
C PRO A 42 9.59 -4.48 28.98
N PRO A 43 8.92 -4.79 30.10
CA PRO A 43 7.59 -5.36 30.06
C PRO A 43 6.66 -4.43 29.27
N SER A 44 6.02 -4.99 28.24
CA SER A 44 4.95 -4.28 27.55
C SER A 44 3.83 -4.08 28.55
N GLN A 45 3.55 -2.82 28.91
CA GLN A 45 2.41 -2.46 29.75
C GLN A 45 1.11 -2.74 28.97
N ALA A 46 0.72 -4.01 28.94
CA ALA A 46 -0.58 -4.49 28.55
C ALA A 46 -1.24 -5.08 29.80
N GLY A 47 -1.84 -4.18 30.58
CA GLY A 47 -2.92 -4.46 31.52
C GLY A 47 -2.52 -5.08 32.86
N LYS A 48 -2.38 -4.23 33.89
CA LYS A 48 -2.98 -4.46 35.23
C LYS A 48 -3.24 -3.11 35.88
N GLU A 49 -4.51 -2.73 35.95
CA GLU A 49 -5.03 -1.73 36.87
C GLU A 49 -4.96 -2.34 38.28
N THR A 50 -4.06 -1.86 39.14
CA THR A 50 -4.21 -1.98 40.60
C THR A 50 -3.40 -0.87 41.26
N GLU A 51 -4.05 -0.18 42.19
CA GLU A 51 -3.62 1.04 42.88
C GLU A 51 -2.34 0.86 43.71
N GLN A 52 -1.44 1.87 43.70
CA GLN A 52 -1.02 2.65 44.88
C GLN A 52 0.29 3.44 44.61
N ARG A 53 0.13 4.77 44.69
CA ARG A 53 1.06 5.82 45.13
C ARG A 53 2.59 5.54 45.11
N GLY A 54 3.28 6.28 44.24
CA GLY A 54 4.74 6.48 44.31
C GLY A 54 5.19 7.52 43.27
N GLU A 55 5.69 8.65 43.75
CA GLU A 55 6.17 9.80 42.98
C GLU A 55 7.39 9.48 42.11
N GLY A 56 7.38 9.98 40.87
CA GLY A 56 8.58 10.39 40.15
C GLY A 56 9.27 9.36 39.24
N VAL A 57 9.72 9.87 38.08
CA VAL A 57 10.80 9.34 37.22
C VAL A 57 10.37 8.35 36.12
N GLN A 58 9.74 8.90 35.09
CA GLN A 58 10.31 9.09 33.74
C GLN A 58 9.18 9.14 32.71
N ASP A 59 8.77 10.34 32.36
CA ASP A 59 8.07 10.60 31.11
C ASP A 59 9.03 10.28 29.95
N ALA A 60 9.23 9.00 29.66
CA ALA A 60 9.74 8.59 28.37
C ALA A 60 8.80 9.22 27.35
N PRO A 61 9.28 10.08 26.44
CA PRO A 61 8.41 10.76 25.50
C PRO A 61 7.66 9.67 24.76
N ARG A 62 6.35 9.55 25.02
CA ARG A 62 5.49 8.50 24.46
C ARG A 62 5.50 8.70 22.95
N MET A 63 6.51 8.16 22.28
CA MET A 63 6.82 8.50 20.91
C MET A 63 5.57 8.18 20.11
N GLN A 64 4.93 9.21 19.57
CA GLN A 64 3.72 9.07 18.78
C GLN A 64 4.08 8.53 17.39
N CYS A 65 4.85 7.42 17.35
CA CYS A 65 5.31 6.69 16.17
C CYS A 65 4.16 6.26 15.26
N LYS A 66 2.93 6.21 15.79
CA LYS A 66 1.71 5.95 15.03
C LYS A 66 1.58 6.91 13.83
N ASN A 67 2.03 8.16 13.93
CA ASN A 67 1.99 9.11 12.80
C ASN A 67 3.21 8.97 11.88
N VAL A 68 4.42 8.84 12.42
CA VAL A 68 5.66 8.70 11.63
C VAL A 68 5.63 7.45 10.74
N LEU A 69 5.13 6.32 11.23
CA LEU A 69 4.99 5.10 10.42
C LEU A 69 3.96 5.26 9.29
N LYS A 70 2.84 5.97 9.55
CA LYS A 70 1.85 6.33 8.52
C LYS A 70 2.49 7.25 7.47
N ILE A 71 3.30 8.22 7.87
CA ILE A 71 4.02 9.15 6.99
C ILE A 71 5.06 8.41 6.14
N ARG A 72 5.92 7.57 6.72
CA ARG A 72 6.93 6.78 5.99
C ARG A 72 6.29 5.85 4.96
N ARG A 73 5.15 5.23 5.30
CA ARG A 73 4.36 4.42 4.36
C ARG A 73 3.82 5.27 3.21
N ARG A 74 3.20 6.42 3.48
CA ARG A 74 2.69 7.34 2.45
C ARG A 74 3.82 7.87 1.56
N LYS A 75 4.99 8.19 2.13
CA LYS A 75 6.22 8.59 1.41
C LYS A 75 6.62 7.51 0.42
N MET A 76 6.74 6.26 0.89
CA MET A 76 7.12 5.14 0.02
C MET A 76 6.07 4.86 -1.06
N ASN A 77 4.78 4.91 -0.72
CA ASN A 77 3.68 4.73 -1.68
C ASN A 77 3.71 5.80 -2.78
N HIS A 78 3.87 7.07 -2.41
CA HIS A 78 3.99 8.15 -3.38
C HIS A 78 5.24 8.00 -4.25
N HIS A 79 6.38 7.63 -3.66
CA HIS A 79 7.60 7.38 -4.38
C HIS A 79 7.44 6.25 -5.43
N LYS A 80 6.90 5.10 -5.03
CA LYS A 80 6.62 3.98 -5.93
C LYS A 80 5.60 4.36 -7.01
N TYR A 81 4.55 5.10 -6.66
CA TYR A 81 3.57 5.61 -7.61
C TYR A 81 4.21 6.54 -8.65
N ARG A 82 5.06 7.49 -8.24
CA ARG A 82 5.78 8.36 -9.17
C ARG A 82 6.71 7.57 -10.10
N LYS A 83 7.43 6.57 -9.58
CA LYS A 83 8.24 5.67 -10.42
C LYS A 83 7.38 4.89 -11.42
N LEU A 84 6.20 4.41 -11.02
CA LEU A 84 5.25 3.75 -11.92
C LEU A 84 4.74 4.71 -13.00
N VAL A 85 4.31 5.91 -12.62
CA VAL A 85 3.81 6.93 -13.56
C VAL A 85 4.88 7.34 -14.56
N LYS A 86 6.14 7.50 -14.13
CA LYS A 86 7.27 7.79 -15.03
C LYS A 86 7.49 6.67 -16.04
N ARG A 87 7.56 5.41 -15.58
CA ARG A 87 7.72 4.23 -16.46
C ARG A 87 6.58 4.06 -17.45
N THR A 88 5.35 4.36 -17.04
CA THR A 88 4.12 4.16 -17.84
C THR A 88 3.58 5.45 -18.47
N ARG A 89 4.39 6.52 -18.57
CA ARG A 89 3.93 7.87 -18.97
C ARG A 89 3.21 7.86 -20.32
N PHE A 90 3.83 7.26 -21.33
CA PHE A 90 3.30 7.26 -22.70
C PHE A 90 2.06 6.38 -22.85
N LEU A 91 2.06 5.20 -22.21
CA LEU A 91 0.86 4.36 -22.15
C LEU A 91 -0.32 5.10 -21.51
N ARG A 92 -0.09 5.78 -20.38
CA ARG A 92 -1.12 6.59 -19.72
C ARG A 92 -1.62 7.74 -20.59
N ARG A 93 -0.74 8.35 -21.38
CA ARG A 93 -1.12 9.39 -22.36
C ARG A 93 -2.04 8.82 -23.44
N LYS A 94 -1.65 7.70 -24.08
CA LYS A 94 -2.48 7.00 -25.08
C LYS A 94 -3.86 6.62 -24.52
N VAL A 95 -3.91 6.06 -23.32
CA VAL A 95 -5.17 5.70 -22.65
C VAL A 95 -6.01 6.94 -22.32
N ARG A 96 -5.39 8.02 -21.83
CA ARG A 96 -6.08 9.28 -21.55
C ARG A 96 -6.71 9.87 -22.82
N GLU A 97 -5.95 9.94 -23.91
CA GLU A 97 -6.44 10.43 -25.20
C GLU A 97 -7.61 9.58 -25.71
N GLY A 98 -7.51 8.25 -25.63
CA GLY A 98 -8.62 7.35 -25.99
C GLY A 98 -9.87 7.55 -25.12
N ARG A 99 -9.72 7.77 -23.81
CA ARG A 99 -10.84 8.07 -22.90
C ARG A 99 -11.49 9.41 -23.24
N LEU A 100 -10.72 10.44 -23.55
CA LEU A 100 -11.24 11.75 -23.93
C LEU A 100 -12.01 11.70 -25.25
N LYS A 101 -11.52 10.94 -26.25
CA LYS A 101 -12.26 10.69 -27.49
C LYS A 101 -13.61 10.03 -27.23
N ARG A 102 -13.65 8.96 -26.42
CA ARG A 102 -14.92 8.30 -26.03
C ARG A 102 -15.85 9.24 -25.29
N LYS A 103 -15.30 10.11 -24.43
CA LYS A 103 -16.08 11.11 -23.69
C LYS A 103 -16.71 12.16 -24.62
N GLN A 104 -15.98 12.62 -25.63
CA GLN A 104 -16.50 13.54 -26.64
C GLN A 104 -17.61 12.89 -27.48
N ILE A 105 -17.41 11.65 -27.93
CA ILE A 105 -18.43 10.91 -28.69
C ILE A 105 -19.70 10.72 -27.85
N LYS A 106 -19.56 10.41 -26.55
CA LYS A 106 -20.71 10.28 -25.65
C LYS A 106 -21.47 11.61 -25.53
N PHE A 107 -20.76 12.71 -25.34
CA PHE A 107 -21.34 14.05 -25.29
C PHE A 107 -22.10 14.40 -26.57
N GLU A 108 -21.49 14.18 -27.74
CA GLU A 108 -22.14 14.43 -29.04
C GLU A 108 -23.39 13.56 -29.20
N ARG A 109 -23.31 12.26 -28.89
CA ARG A 109 -24.46 11.34 -28.95
C ARG A 109 -25.60 11.75 -28.02
N ASP A 110 -25.30 12.23 -26.82
CA ASP A 110 -26.30 12.68 -25.87
C ASP A 110 -27.04 13.93 -26.40
N LEU A 111 -26.31 14.89 -27.01
CA LEU A 111 -26.92 16.01 -27.72
C LEU A 111 -27.75 15.53 -28.92
N ARG A 112 -27.25 14.53 -29.66
CA ARG A 112 -28.00 13.96 -30.78
C ARG A 112 -29.33 13.37 -30.34
N ARG A 113 -29.30 12.65 -29.23
CA ARG A 113 -30.50 12.03 -28.65
C ARG A 113 -31.56 13.07 -28.28
N ILE A 114 -31.15 14.25 -27.79
CA ILE A 114 -32.08 15.32 -27.40
C ILE A 114 -32.84 15.84 -28.64
N TRP A 115 -32.15 16.16 -29.73
CA TRP A 115 -32.82 16.67 -30.93
C TRP A 115 -33.74 15.62 -31.57
N LEU A 116 -33.31 14.35 -31.62
CA LEU A 116 -34.13 13.27 -32.19
C LEU A 116 -35.38 13.03 -31.34
N LYS A 117 -35.24 13.10 -30.00
CA LYS A 117 -36.36 12.98 -29.07
C LYS A 117 -37.33 14.15 -29.20
N ALA A 118 -36.84 15.34 -29.55
CA ALA A 118 -37.67 16.52 -29.82
C ALA A 118 -38.33 16.49 -31.22
N GLY A 119 -38.10 15.45 -32.03
CA GLY A 119 -38.68 15.31 -33.37
C GLY A 119 -37.89 16.00 -34.49
N LEU A 120 -36.74 16.61 -34.18
CA LEU A 120 -35.86 17.19 -35.19
C LEU A 120 -35.03 16.10 -35.86
N LYS A 121 -35.02 16.07 -37.20
CA LYS A 121 -34.19 15.14 -37.99
C LYS A 121 -32.71 15.53 -37.97
N GLU A 122 -32.44 16.84 -37.91
CA GLU A 122 -31.09 17.41 -37.95
C GLU A 122 -30.81 18.28 -36.73
N ALA A 123 -29.56 18.69 -36.58
CA ALA A 123 -29.18 19.68 -35.57
C ALA A 123 -29.88 21.02 -35.86
N PRO A 124 -30.17 21.83 -34.82
CA PRO A 124 -30.69 23.18 -35.01
C PRO A 124 -29.80 24.01 -35.94
N THR A 125 -30.41 24.87 -36.74
CA THR A 125 -29.70 25.75 -37.69
C THR A 125 -28.66 26.60 -36.95
N GLY A 126 -27.42 26.60 -37.46
CA GLY A 126 -26.30 27.33 -36.86
C GLY A 126 -25.64 26.65 -35.65
N TRP A 127 -26.10 25.48 -35.21
CA TRP A 127 -25.49 24.78 -34.07
C TRP A 127 -24.31 23.89 -34.50
N GLN A 128 -23.09 24.30 -34.16
CA GLN A 128 -21.90 23.47 -34.27
C GLN A 128 -21.51 22.91 -32.90
N THR A 129 -21.44 21.58 -32.77
CA THR A 129 -21.11 20.96 -31.48
C THR A 129 -19.63 21.16 -31.14
N PRO A 130 -19.30 21.85 -30.03
CA PRO A 130 -17.92 22.15 -29.69
C PRO A 130 -17.16 20.93 -29.15
N LYS A 131 -15.87 20.86 -29.47
CA LYS A 131 -14.95 19.82 -28.98
C LYS A 131 -14.35 20.18 -27.62
N ILE A 132 -15.19 20.19 -26.59
CA ILE A 132 -14.80 20.62 -25.23
C ILE A 132 -13.77 19.70 -24.55
N TYR A 133 -13.80 18.38 -24.82
CA TYR A 133 -12.91 17.41 -24.17
C TYR A 133 -11.62 17.12 -24.93
N LEU A 134 -11.51 17.59 -26.17
CA LEU A 134 -10.35 17.35 -27.04
C LEU A 134 -9.45 18.58 -27.18
N LYS A 135 -9.74 19.67 -26.46
CA LYS A 135 -8.95 20.90 -26.54
C LYS A 135 -7.49 20.62 -26.18
N ALA A 136 -6.59 20.89 -27.13
CA ALA A 136 -5.16 20.89 -26.87
C ALA A 136 -4.86 21.99 -25.85
N LYS A 137 -4.02 21.65 -24.87
CA LYS A 137 -3.48 22.59 -23.90
C LYS A 137 -2.05 22.92 -24.29
#